data_AF-G3ACS5-F1
#
_entry.id   AF-G3ACS5-F1
#
_cell.length_a   1.000
_cell.length_b   1.000
_cell.length_c   1.000
_cell.angle_alpha   90.00
_cell.angle_beta   90.00
_cell.angle_gamma   90.00
#
_symmetry.space_group_name_H-M   'P 1'
#
loop_
_entity.id
_entity.type
_entity.pdbx_description
1 polymer ?
#
loop_
_entity_poly.entity_id
_entity_poly.type
_entity_poly.pdbx_seq_one_letter_code
_entity_poly.pdbx_strand_id
1 'polypeptide(L)'
;MRTVDASLLSTNSGATVSPYGILYQLFVRAYGTNNFPDCSNMCHEPSGTGMRGSIGVGKGTVTLDDFTKADAIFIFGQNPGTNHPHMLGELREAFRRSAAIVSFNPLRERRLERFVDPQSKIEMLTLGSTRISTEYHHPGAHRR
;
A
#
# COMPACT_ATOMS: atom_id res chain seq x y z
N MET A 1 19.52 -39.00 -12.83
CA MET A 1 19.10 -37.58 -12.73
C MET A 1 17.65 -37.53 -13.17
N ARG A 2 16.69 -37.64 -12.23
CA ARG A 2 15.26 -37.67 -12.58
C ARG A 2 14.89 -36.30 -13.15
N THR A 3 14.26 -36.28 -14.32
CA THR A 3 13.62 -35.09 -14.88
C THR A 3 12.63 -34.57 -13.84
N VAL A 4 12.99 -33.50 -13.17
CA VAL A 4 12.05 -32.74 -12.35
C VAL A 4 10.93 -32.27 -13.26
N ASP A 5 9.71 -32.66 -12.92
CA ASP A 5 8.52 -32.27 -13.65
C ASP A 5 8.40 -30.75 -13.61
N ALA A 6 8.21 -30.12 -14.78
CA ALA A 6 7.97 -28.69 -14.90
C ALA A 6 6.69 -28.24 -14.16
N SER A 7 5.88 -29.19 -13.66
CA SER A 7 4.72 -28.96 -12.80
C SER A 7 5.05 -28.58 -11.35
N LEU A 8 6.31 -28.69 -10.89
CA LEU A 8 6.66 -28.32 -9.52
C LEU A 8 6.55 -26.80 -9.32
N LEU A 9 5.47 -26.40 -8.64
CA LEU A 9 5.21 -25.03 -8.20
C LEU A 9 5.80 -24.81 -6.80
N SER A 10 6.71 -23.85 -6.69
CA SER A 10 7.27 -23.41 -5.40
C SER A 10 6.86 -21.96 -5.16
N THR A 11 6.11 -21.72 -4.09
CA THR A 11 5.59 -20.38 -3.75
C THR A 11 6.49 -19.72 -2.71
N ASN A 12 6.81 -18.44 -2.89
CA ASN A 12 7.46 -17.63 -1.87
C ASN A 12 6.45 -16.76 -1.12
N SER A 13 6.81 -16.40 0.10
CA SER A 13 6.08 -15.46 0.93
C SER A 13 6.81 -14.12 0.94
N GLY A 14 6.04 -13.04 0.81
CA GLY A 14 6.53 -11.67 1.03
C GLY A 14 6.99 -11.40 2.47
N ALA A 15 6.73 -12.32 3.41
CA ALA A 15 7.23 -12.25 4.78
C ALA A 15 8.66 -12.82 4.94
N THR A 16 9.18 -13.52 3.91
CA THR A 16 10.53 -14.06 3.94
C THR A 16 11.56 -12.92 3.87
N VAL A 17 12.49 -12.88 4.83
CA VAL A 17 13.54 -11.85 4.77
C VAL A 17 14.44 -12.07 3.55
N SER A 18 14.83 -10.97 2.90
CA SER A 18 15.54 -10.91 1.62
C SER A 18 16.59 -12.01 1.38
N PRO A 19 17.55 -12.30 2.30
CA PRO A 19 18.57 -13.31 2.04
C PRO A 19 18.02 -14.73 1.90
N TYR A 20 17.01 -15.13 2.68
CA TYR A 20 16.42 -16.47 2.52
C TYR A 20 15.57 -16.58 1.25
N GLY A 21 14.93 -15.49 0.83
CA GLY A 21 14.21 -15.45 -0.45
C GLY A 21 15.14 -15.70 -1.63
N ILE A 22 16.34 -15.09 -1.61
CA ILE A 22 17.36 -15.30 -2.64
C ILE A 22 17.88 -16.74 -2.61
N LEU A 23 18.20 -17.28 -1.43
CA LEU A 23 18.68 -18.66 -1.30
C LEU A 23 17.63 -19.69 -1.75
N TYR A 24 16.37 -19.50 -1.37
CA TYR A 24 15.27 -20.37 -1.77
C TYR A 24 15.05 -20.32 -3.27
N GLN A 25 15.08 -19.12 -3.86
CA GLN A 25 14.96 -18.94 -5.29
C GLN A 25 16.11 -19.61 -6.07
N LEU A 26 17.34 -19.54 -5.56
CA LEU A 26 18.50 -20.21 -6.16
C LEU A 26 18.39 -21.74 -6.05
N PHE A 27 17.97 -22.24 -4.88
CA PHE A 27 17.77 -23.68 -4.66
C PHE A 27 16.73 -24.26 -5.63
N VAL A 28 15.57 -23.60 -5.77
CA VAL A 28 14.50 -24.03 -6.68
C VAL A 28 14.95 -24.03 -8.14
N ARG A 29 15.73 -23.01 -8.55
CA ARG A 29 16.29 -22.95 -9.93
C ARG A 29 17.33 -24.04 -10.16
N ALA A 30 18.19 -24.32 -9.18
CA ALA A 30 19.12 -25.45 -9.23
C ALA A 30 18.38 -26.80 -9.27
N TYR A 31 17.19 -26.86 -8.66
CA TYR A 31 16.28 -27.99 -8.72
C TYR A 31 15.53 -28.09 -10.07
N GLY A 32 15.74 -27.16 -11.01
CA GLY A 32 15.31 -27.26 -12.40
C GLY A 32 13.94 -26.66 -12.73
N THR A 33 13.33 -25.87 -11.84
CA THR A 33 12.10 -25.11 -12.13
C THR A 33 12.32 -23.61 -11.98
N ASN A 34 11.72 -22.85 -12.90
CA ASN A 34 11.67 -21.39 -12.85
C ASN A 34 10.30 -20.87 -12.38
N ASN A 35 9.35 -21.78 -12.10
CA ASN A 35 7.98 -21.42 -11.76
C ASN A 35 7.88 -21.03 -10.28
N PHE A 36 7.87 -19.72 -10.03
CA PHE A 36 7.98 -19.14 -8.69
C PHE A 36 6.98 -17.99 -8.50
N PRO A 37 5.69 -18.27 -8.34
CA PRO A 37 4.72 -17.24 -8.01
C PRO A 37 4.99 -16.72 -6.60
N ASP A 38 4.97 -15.40 -6.44
CA ASP A 38 5.05 -14.72 -5.16
C ASP A 38 3.74 -13.98 -4.87
N CYS A 39 3.42 -13.71 -3.60
CA CYS A 39 2.23 -12.95 -3.26
C CYS A 39 2.27 -11.50 -3.80
N SER A 40 3.46 -10.95 -4.04
CA SER A 40 3.61 -9.65 -4.70
C SER A 40 3.16 -9.67 -6.17
N ASN A 41 3.12 -10.83 -6.83
CA ASN A 41 2.58 -10.93 -8.19
C ASN A 41 1.10 -10.56 -8.21
N MET A 42 0.33 -10.99 -7.20
CA MET A 42 -1.09 -10.63 -7.11
C MET A 42 -1.30 -9.17 -6.71
N CYS A 43 -0.44 -8.61 -5.86
CA CYS A 43 -0.66 -7.31 -5.23
C CYS A 43 0.05 -6.13 -5.91
N HIS A 44 1.19 -6.35 -6.57
CA HIS A 44 2.10 -5.30 -7.02
C HIS A 44 2.55 -5.41 -8.48
N GLU A 45 2.48 -6.59 -9.11
CA GLU A 45 2.90 -6.77 -10.50
C GLU A 45 2.06 -5.98 -11.54
N PRO A 46 0.72 -5.89 -11.42
CA PRO A 46 -0.08 -5.08 -12.35
C PRO A 46 0.33 -3.60 -12.31
N SER A 47 0.47 -3.04 -11.11
CA SER A 47 0.90 -1.66 -10.90
C SER A 47 2.33 -1.44 -11.38
N GLY A 48 3.24 -2.38 -11.11
CA GLY A 48 4.63 -2.30 -11.55
C GLY A 48 4.77 -2.30 -13.08
N THR A 49 3.95 -3.09 -13.77
CA THR A 49 3.91 -3.14 -15.23
C THR A 49 3.39 -1.82 -15.82
N GLY A 50 2.28 -1.29 -15.28
CA GLY A 50 1.73 0.00 -15.70
C GLY A 50 2.70 1.16 -15.45
N MET A 51 3.32 1.22 -14.26
CA MET A 51 4.25 2.30 -13.93
C MET A 51 5.55 2.24 -14.75
N ARG A 52 6.06 1.05 -15.09
CA ARG A 52 7.19 0.92 -16.03
C ARG A 52 6.86 1.53 -17.38
N GLY A 53 5.66 1.31 -17.90
CA GLY A 53 5.21 1.91 -19.16
C GLY A 53 5.10 3.43 -19.10
N SER A 54 4.67 3.99 -17.95
CA SER A 54 4.43 5.42 -17.80
C SER A 54 5.65 6.24 -17.40
N ILE A 55 6.43 5.76 -16.41
CA ILE A 55 7.54 6.52 -15.79
C ILE A 55 8.88 5.76 -15.80
N GLY A 56 8.94 4.57 -16.40
CA GLY A 56 10.15 3.74 -16.47
C GLY A 56 10.50 2.98 -15.18
N VAL A 57 9.81 3.25 -14.07
CA VAL A 57 10.07 2.64 -12.75
C VAL A 57 8.82 1.89 -12.28
N GLY A 58 8.97 0.63 -11.86
CA GLY A 58 7.86 -0.23 -11.41
C GLY A 58 7.60 -0.21 -9.90
N LYS A 59 8.01 0.86 -9.20
CA LYS A 59 7.97 0.99 -7.74
C LYS A 59 7.57 2.41 -7.37
N GLY A 60 7.12 2.60 -6.13
CA GLY A 60 6.87 3.94 -5.59
C GLY A 60 8.12 4.82 -5.68
N THR A 61 7.95 6.02 -6.22
CA THR A 61 9.00 7.03 -6.41
C THR A 61 9.01 8.08 -5.30
N VAL A 62 8.03 8.03 -4.40
CA VAL A 62 7.78 9.02 -3.36
C VAL A 62 8.28 8.49 -2.02
N THR A 63 8.86 9.37 -1.22
CA THR A 63 9.34 9.08 0.13
C THR A 63 8.40 9.65 1.19
N LEU A 64 8.61 9.29 2.46
CA LEU A 64 7.79 9.80 3.56
C LEU A 64 7.90 11.33 3.68
N ASP A 65 9.10 11.87 3.48
CA ASP A 65 9.38 13.31 3.56
C ASP A 65 8.56 14.13 2.54
N ASP A 66 8.16 13.53 1.41
CA ASP A 66 7.38 14.22 0.40
C ASP A 66 5.94 14.50 0.88
N PHE A 67 5.41 13.72 1.83
CA PHE A 67 4.12 13.99 2.46
C PHE A 67 4.12 15.29 3.27
N THR A 68 5.29 15.70 3.77
CA THR A 68 5.46 16.97 4.50
C THR A 68 5.52 18.19 3.58
N LYS A 69 5.72 17.98 2.28
CA LYS A 69 5.83 19.05 1.26
C LYS A 69 4.62 19.12 0.35
N ALA A 70 3.84 18.04 0.26
CA ALA A 70 2.67 18.00 -0.59
C ALA A 70 1.58 19.00 -0.15
N ASP A 71 1.06 19.76 -1.11
CA ASP A 71 -0.10 20.64 -0.96
C ASP A 71 -1.42 19.91 -1.26
N ALA A 72 -1.36 18.84 -2.05
CA ALA A 72 -2.51 18.00 -2.38
C ALA A 72 -2.10 16.52 -2.44
N ILE A 73 -2.94 15.66 -1.87
CA ILE A 73 -2.72 14.20 -1.80
C ILE A 73 -3.97 13.50 -2.33
N PHE A 74 -3.80 12.69 -3.37
CA PHE A 74 -4.87 11.92 -3.98
C PHE A 74 -4.73 10.44 -3.64
N ILE A 75 -5.75 9.86 -3.03
CA ILE A 75 -5.79 8.46 -2.58
C ILE A 75 -6.77 7.71 -3.48
N PHE A 76 -6.28 6.78 -4.29
CA PHE A 76 -7.11 5.96 -5.19
C PHE A 76 -7.10 4.50 -4.76
N GLY A 77 -8.26 3.95 -4.40
CA GLY A 77 -8.44 2.52 -4.12
C GLY A 77 -7.58 1.96 -2.98
N GLN A 78 -7.06 2.83 -2.11
CA GLN A 78 -6.23 2.47 -0.96
C GLN A 78 -6.98 2.76 0.34
N ASN A 79 -6.75 1.91 1.36
CA ASN A 79 -7.25 2.08 2.71
C ASN A 79 -6.09 2.17 3.71
N PRO A 80 -5.49 3.35 3.93
CA PRO A 80 -4.44 3.50 4.94
C PRO A 80 -4.98 3.33 6.36
N GLY A 81 -6.30 3.53 6.56
CA GLY A 81 -6.99 3.31 7.83
C GLY A 81 -6.79 1.92 8.43
N THR A 82 -6.86 0.90 7.59
CA THR A 82 -6.79 -0.51 7.98
C THR A 82 -5.48 -1.17 7.54
N ASN A 83 -4.97 -0.82 6.36
CA ASN A 83 -3.82 -1.53 5.77
C ASN A 83 -2.48 -0.90 6.14
N HIS A 84 -2.44 0.42 6.39
CA HIS A 84 -1.21 1.17 6.66
C HIS A 84 -1.41 2.25 7.74
N PRO A 85 -1.71 1.87 9.00
CA PRO A 85 -2.11 2.81 10.05
C PRO A 85 -1.07 3.90 10.35
N HIS A 86 0.22 3.63 10.14
CA HIS A 86 1.28 4.63 10.29
C HIS A 86 1.15 5.80 9.30
N MET A 87 0.64 5.55 8.09
CA MET A 87 0.43 6.57 7.06
C MET A 87 -0.62 7.62 7.49
N LEU A 88 -1.54 7.27 8.40
CA LEU A 88 -2.56 8.20 8.90
C LEU A 88 -1.95 9.35 9.70
N GLY A 89 -0.82 9.12 10.38
CA GLY A 89 -0.08 10.17 11.09
C GLY A 89 0.41 11.24 10.12
N GLU A 90 1.02 10.82 9.01
CA GLU A 90 1.50 11.74 7.97
C GLU A 90 0.35 12.48 7.28
N LEU A 91 -0.75 11.79 6.96
CA LEU A 91 -1.93 12.42 6.36
C LEU A 91 -2.57 13.44 7.29
N ARG A 92 -2.60 13.16 8.61
CA ARG A 92 -3.06 14.11 9.62
C ARG A 92 -2.18 15.35 9.67
N GLU A 93 -0.87 15.19 9.68
CA GLU A 93 0.05 16.34 9.69
C GLU A 93 -0.05 17.14 8.37
N ALA A 94 -0.20 16.47 7.23
CA ALA A 94 -0.50 17.14 5.96
C ALA A 94 -1.82 17.93 6.01
N PHE A 95 -2.89 17.36 6.58
CA PHE A 95 -4.16 18.06 6.76
C PHE A 95 -4.03 19.27 7.69
N ARG A 96 -3.27 19.17 8.78
CA ARG A 96 -2.99 20.30 9.70
C ARG A 96 -2.22 21.43 9.02
N ARG A 97 -1.37 21.11 8.03
CA ARG A 97 -0.73 22.10 7.14
C ARG A 97 -1.67 22.65 6.06
N SER A 98 -2.95 22.29 6.09
CA SER A 98 -3.97 22.66 5.10
C SER A 98 -3.79 22.03 3.72
N ALA A 99 -3.10 20.88 3.62
CA ALA A 99 -3.03 20.14 2.38
C ALA A 99 -4.41 19.54 2.01
N ALA A 100 -4.75 19.58 0.73
CA ALA A 100 -6.00 19.00 0.23
C ALA A 100 -5.87 17.49 0.07
N ILE A 101 -6.62 16.71 0.86
CA ILE A 101 -6.62 15.25 0.77
C ILE A 101 -7.91 14.78 0.11
N VAL A 102 -7.80 14.19 -1.08
CA VAL A 102 -8.95 13.69 -1.85
C VAL A 102 -8.88 12.18 -1.93
N SER A 103 -9.95 11.51 -1.51
CA SER A 103 -10.02 10.05 -1.47
C SER A 103 -11.06 9.53 -2.45
N PHE A 104 -10.67 8.56 -3.28
CA PHE A 104 -11.50 7.84 -4.23
C PHE A 104 -11.51 6.38 -3.84
N ASN A 105 -12.58 5.94 -3.19
CA ASN A 105 -12.74 4.55 -2.80
C ASN A 105 -14.22 4.18 -2.89
N PRO A 106 -14.59 3.07 -3.56
CA PRO A 106 -15.97 2.60 -3.58
C PRO A 106 -16.51 2.33 -2.17
N LEU A 107 -15.68 1.85 -1.23
CA LEU A 107 -16.07 1.54 0.15
C LEU A 107 -15.88 2.75 1.06
N ARG A 108 -16.87 3.07 1.91
CA ARG A 108 -16.77 4.12 2.95
C ARG A 108 -15.98 3.63 4.14
N GLU A 109 -14.94 4.37 4.50
CA GLU A 109 -14.05 4.00 5.59
C GLU A 109 -13.90 5.12 6.61
N ARG A 110 -14.37 4.85 7.83
CA ARG A 110 -14.41 5.85 8.91
C ARG A 110 -13.02 6.40 9.28
N ARG A 111 -11.99 5.55 9.26
CA ARG A 111 -10.60 5.96 9.57
C ARG A 111 -9.96 6.84 8.49
N LEU A 112 -10.48 6.81 7.27
CA LEU A 112 -10.06 7.69 6.19
C LEU A 112 -10.81 9.03 6.22
N GLU A 113 -12.02 9.07 6.79
CA GLU A 113 -12.74 10.32 7.04
C GLU A 113 -12.24 11.06 8.29
N ARG A 114 -12.06 10.33 9.39
CA ARG A 114 -11.63 10.87 10.69
C ARG A 114 -10.63 9.95 11.36
N PHE A 115 -9.52 10.53 11.80
CA PHE A 115 -8.49 9.84 12.53
C PHE A 115 -8.33 10.46 13.91
N VAL A 116 -8.33 9.61 14.93
CA VAL A 116 -7.95 9.97 16.28
C VAL A 116 -6.56 9.38 16.49
N ASP A 117 -5.59 10.23 16.76
CA ASP A 117 -4.21 9.80 16.96
C ASP A 117 -4.02 9.24 18.37
N PRO A 118 -3.73 7.92 18.52
CA PRO A 118 -3.52 7.32 19.82
C PRO A 118 -2.30 7.87 20.56
N GLN A 119 -1.32 8.43 19.83
CA GLN A 119 -0.09 8.98 20.42
C GLN A 119 -0.27 10.41 20.92
N SER A 120 -1.32 11.11 20.48
CA SER A 120 -1.63 12.46 20.95
C SER A 120 -2.40 12.43 22.26
N LYS A 121 -1.71 12.74 23.37
CA LYS A 121 -2.30 12.82 24.71
C LYS A 121 -3.50 13.76 24.77
N ILE A 122 -3.44 14.89 24.06
CA ILE A 122 -4.51 15.90 24.07
C ILE A 122 -5.74 15.37 23.34
N GLU A 123 -5.59 14.73 22.18
CA GLU A 123 -6.73 14.15 21.45
C GLU A 123 -7.34 12.96 22.17
N MET A 124 -6.50 12.15 22.83
CA MET A 124 -6.98 11.07 23.68
C MET A 124 -7.80 11.57 24.88
N LEU A 125 -7.36 12.66 25.50
CA LEU A 125 -8.07 13.28 26.64
C LEU A 125 -9.36 14.00 26.21
N THR A 126 -9.37 14.61 25.04
CA THR A 126 -10.52 15.40 24.54
C THR A 126 -11.46 14.59 23.64
N LEU A 127 -11.13 13.32 23.35
CA LEU A 127 -11.76 12.50 22.31
C LEU A 127 -11.83 13.22 20.95
N GLY A 128 -10.87 14.12 20.70
CA GLY A 128 -10.78 14.91 19.49
C GLY A 128 -10.38 14.05 18.30
N SER A 129 -11.00 14.30 17.14
CA SER A 129 -10.64 13.63 15.88
C SER A 129 -10.20 14.65 14.84
N THR A 130 -9.10 14.37 14.15
CA THR A 130 -8.67 15.15 12.98
C THR A 130 -9.39 14.61 11.74
N ARG A 131 -9.98 15.51 10.95
CA ARG A 131 -10.49 15.14 9.62
C ARG A 131 -9.30 14.82 8.72
N ILE A 132 -9.36 13.72 7.99
CA ILE A 132 -8.28 13.32 7.08
C ILE A 132 -8.65 13.70 5.64
N SER A 133 -9.69 13.10 5.07
CA SER A 133 -10.12 13.47 3.72
C SER A 133 -10.89 14.80 3.70
N THR A 134 -10.37 15.76 2.94
CA THR A 134 -11.07 17.00 2.57
C THR A 134 -12.26 16.65 1.68
N GLU A 135 -12.08 15.77 0.71
CA GLU A 135 -13.15 15.30 -0.18
C GLU A 135 -13.10 13.78 -0.33
N TYR A 136 -14.27 13.15 -0.35
CA TYR A 136 -14.41 11.70 -0.45
C TYR A 136 -15.39 11.34 -1.57
N HIS A 137 -14.87 10.75 -2.64
CA HIS A 137 -15.63 10.32 -3.80
C HIS A 137 -15.87 8.81 -3.77
N HIS A 138 -17.13 8.44 -3.99
CA HIS A 138 -17.57 7.04 -4.12
C HIS A 138 -17.92 6.72 -5.57
N PRO A 139 -16.93 6.35 -6.40
CA PRO A 139 -17.22 5.88 -7.74
C PRO A 139 -18.00 4.56 -7.64
N GLY A 140 -19.22 4.54 -8.17
CA GLY A 140 -20.06 3.32 -8.23
C GLY A 140 -21.01 3.09 -7.06
N ALA A 141 -21.09 3.99 -6.06
CA ALA A 141 -22.20 3.96 -5.12
C ALA A 141 -23.48 4.38 -5.86
N HIS A 142 -24.20 3.39 -6.39
CA HIS A 142 -25.56 3.59 -6.86
C HIS A 142 -26.33 4.17 -5.68
N ARG A 143 -26.76 5.43 -5.78
CA ARG A 143 -27.65 6.05 -4.79
C ARG A 143 -28.84 5.12 -4.60
N ARG A 144 -28.91 4.44 -3.47
CA ARG A 144 -30.16 3.98 -2.87
C ARG A 144 -30.39 4.83 -1.64
#